data_AF-A0A9Q9UN97-F1
#
_entry.id   AF-A0A9Q9UN97-F1
#
_cell.length_a   1.000
_cell.length_b   1.000
_cell.length_c   1.000
_cell.angle_alpha   90.00
_cell.angle_beta   90.00
_cell.angle_gamma   90.00
#
_symmetry.space_group_name_H-M   'P 1'
#
loop_
_entity.id
_entity.type
_entity.pdbx_description
1 polymer ?
#
loop_
_entity_poly.entity_id
_entity_poly.type
_entity_poly.pdbx_seq_one_letter_code
_entity_poly.pdbx_strand_id
1 'polypeptide(L)' 'MTEYGLPVMVAELGVDGSNSRKREELDEFQRSLWRYPLLKAVVYFNAVDTPGAWPAHYVPDWRIAPAVLQTTVVAK' A
#
# COMPACT_ATOMS: atom_id res chain seq x y z
N MET A 1 -5.90 -24.72 2.25
CA MET A 1 -6.15 -23.65 1.26
C MET A 1 -5.34 -23.98 0.04
N THR A 2 -5.92 -23.93 -1.15
CA THR A 2 -5.23 -24.24 -2.40
C THR A 2 -4.39 -23.03 -2.79
N GLU A 3 -3.07 -23.17 -2.80
CA GLU A 3 -2.18 -22.15 -3.35
C GLU A 3 -2.30 -22.18 -4.87
N TYR A 4 -2.74 -21.06 -5.47
CA TYR A 4 -2.87 -20.96 -6.93
C TYR A 4 -1.51 -20.98 -7.65
N GLY A 5 -0.39 -20.78 -6.94
CA GLY A 5 0.96 -20.79 -7.51
C GLY A 5 1.25 -19.64 -8.48
N LEU A 6 0.35 -18.67 -8.59
CA LEU A 6 0.46 -17.53 -9.50
C LEU A 6 1.11 -16.32 -8.82
N PRO A 7 1.78 -15.44 -9.58
CA PRO A 7 2.15 -14.11 -9.10
C PRO A 7 0.95 -13.37 -8.50
N VAL A 8 1.17 -12.71 -7.38
CA VAL A 8 0.18 -11.92 -6.64
C VAL A 8 0.46 -10.44 -6.84
N MET A 9 -0.61 -9.67 -7.01
CA MET A 9 -0.58 -8.21 -6.97
C MET A 9 -1.52 -7.74 -5.86
N VAL A 10 -1.06 -6.80 -5.03
CA VAL A 10 -1.97 -5.98 -4.22
C VAL A 10 -2.54 -4.92 -5.16
N ALA A 11 -3.77 -5.12 -5.58
CA ALA A 11 -4.43 -4.26 -6.54
C ALA A 11 -4.69 -2.86 -6.00
N GLU A 12 -4.89 -2.73 -4.68
CA GLU A 12 -5.15 -1.46 -4.02
C GLU A 12 -4.51 -1.44 -2.63
N LEU A 13 -3.71 -0.41 -2.35
CA LEU A 13 -3.13 -0.12 -1.04
C LEU A 13 -3.28 1.38 -0.73
N GLY A 14 -3.72 1.69 0.48
CA GLY A 14 -3.79 3.04 1.04
C GLY A 14 -3.60 2.97 2.54
N VAL A 15 -2.98 3.99 3.13
CA VAL A 15 -2.79 4.09 4.59
C VAL A 15 -3.33 5.43 5.04
N ASP A 16 -4.30 5.42 5.96
CA ASP A 16 -4.83 6.65 6.56
C ASP A 16 -4.14 7.00 7.89
N GLY A 17 -4.25 8.27 8.27
CA GLY A 17 -3.75 8.79 9.54
C GLY A 17 -2.65 9.84 9.35
N SER A 18 -1.85 10.05 10.39
CA SER A 18 -0.76 11.03 10.36
C SER A 18 0.32 10.64 9.36
N ASN A 19 1.10 11.62 8.91
CA ASN A 19 2.25 11.38 8.03
C ASN A 19 3.30 10.45 8.68
N SER A 20 3.47 10.49 10.00
CA SER A 20 4.37 9.57 10.71
C SER A 20 3.87 8.13 10.63
N ARG A 21 2.58 7.91 10.90
CA ARG A 21 1.96 6.58 10.81
C ARG A 21 2.07 6.02 9.40
N LYS A 22 1.72 6.82 8.39
CA LYS A 22 1.83 6.40 6.98
C LYS A 22 3.24 5.94 6.63
N ARG A 23 4.27 6.67 7.09
CA ARG A 23 5.68 6.28 6.90
C ARG A 23 6.01 4.98 7.63
N GLU A 24 5.67 4.88 8.91
CA GLU A 24 5.96 3.70 9.74
C GLU A 24 5.34 2.43 9.15
N GLU A 25 4.07 2.48 8.74
CA GLU A 25 3.35 1.35 8.14
C GLU A 25 3.94 0.94 6.78
N LEU A 26 4.32 1.92 5.95
CA LEU A 26 4.93 1.64 4.65
C LEU A 26 6.36 1.09 4.78
N ASP A 27 7.14 1.57 5.75
CA ASP A 27 8.47 1.04 6.07
C ASP A 27 8.38 -0.41 6.58
N GLU A 28 7.43 -0.69 7.48
CA GLU A 28 7.15 -2.04 7.99
C GLU A 28 6.71 -2.97 6.85
N PHE A 29 5.80 -2.50 5.99
CA PHE A 29 5.35 -3.23 4.81
C PHE A 29 6.53 -3.61 3.91
N GLN A 30 7.40 -2.64 3.58
CA GLN A 30 8.58 -2.88 2.75
C GLN A 30 9.53 -3.92 3.38
N ARG A 31 9.73 -3.85 4.71
CA ARG A 31 10.54 -4.84 5.46
C ARG A 31 9.91 -6.23 5.50
N SER A 32 8.61 -6.35 5.27
CA SER A 32 7.89 -7.63 5.28
C SER A 32 7.84 -8.33 3.91
N LEU A 33 8.10 -7.62 2.80
CA LEU A 33 7.90 -8.11 1.43
C LEU A 33 8.59 -9.45 1.13
N TRP A 34 9.75 -9.72 1.74
CA TRP A 34 10.47 -10.99 1.57
C TRP A 34 9.67 -12.22 2.03
N ARG A 35 8.69 -12.05 2.92
CA ARG A 35 7.81 -13.14 3.40
C ARG A 35 6.77 -13.55 2.35
N TYR A 36 6.57 -12.75 1.31
CA TYR A 36 5.55 -12.94 0.29
C TYR A 36 6.21 -13.13 -1.08
N PRO A 37 6.83 -14.30 -1.34
CA PRO A 37 7.63 -14.51 -2.55
C PRO A 37 6.84 -14.39 -3.85
N LEU A 38 5.52 -14.65 -3.80
CA LEU A 38 4.64 -14.49 -4.96
C LEU A 38 4.16 -13.05 -5.17
N LEU A 39 4.31 -12.14 -4.21
CA LEU A 39 3.92 -10.73 -4.38
C LEU A 39 4.91 -10.01 -5.31
N LYS A 40 4.44 -9.60 -6.49
CA LYS A 40 5.27 -8.97 -7.53
C LYS A 40 4.95 -7.50 -7.76
N ALA A 41 3.78 -7.04 -7.35
CA ALA A 41 3.35 -5.67 -7.57
C ALA A 41 2.41 -5.20 -6.47
N VAL A 42 2.48 -3.89 -6.19
CA VAL A 42 1.60 -3.18 -5.28
C VAL A 42 1.22 -1.87 -5.96
N VAL A 43 -0.07 -1.60 -6.06
CA VAL A 43 -0.58 -0.33 -6.59
C VAL A 43 -1.04 0.51 -5.42
N TYR A 44 -0.32 1.61 -5.15
CA TYR A 44 -0.65 2.53 -4.08
C TYR A 44 -1.57 3.65 -4.57
N PHE A 45 -2.68 3.87 -3.87
CA PHE A 45 -3.65 4.90 -4.20
C PHE A 45 -3.28 6.20 -3.49
N ASN A 46 -2.48 7.03 -4.16
CA ASN A 46 -2.02 8.31 -3.63
C ASN A 46 -3.10 9.40 -3.77
N ALA A 47 -4.26 9.21 -3.16
CA ALA A 47 -5.44 10.08 -3.30
C ALA A 47 -6.19 10.24 -1.96
N VAL A 48 -7.05 11.26 -1.87
CA VAL A 48 -8.14 11.26 -0.89
C VAL A 48 -9.21 10.34 -1.44
N ASP A 49 -9.76 9.47 -0.60
CA ASP A 49 -10.76 8.51 -1.04
C ASP A 49 -12.11 9.17 -1.36
N THR A 50 -13.07 8.37 -1.83
CA THR A 50 -14.36 8.84 -2.32
C THR A 50 -15.29 9.24 -1.16
N PRO A 51 -15.85 10.45 -1.17
CA PRO A 51 -16.88 10.84 -0.20
C PRO A 51 -18.08 9.88 -0.24
N GLY A 52 -18.49 9.40 0.94
CA GLY A 52 -19.61 8.47 1.09
C GLY A 52 -19.26 6.98 0.98
N ALA A 53 -18.00 6.62 0.71
CA ALA A 53 -17.55 5.23 0.76
C ALA A 53 -17.42 4.69 2.20
N TRP A 54 -17.28 5.58 3.19
CA TRP A 54 -17.10 5.22 4.60
C TRP A 54 -18.20 5.80 5.51
N PRO A 55 -18.42 5.20 6.70
CA PRO A 55 -19.35 5.74 7.68
C PRO A 55 -18.98 7.14 8.19
N ALA A 56 -19.98 7.89 8.66
CA ALA A 56 -19.81 9.10 9.50
C ALA A 56 -18.96 10.25 8.90
N HIS A 57 -19.13 10.56 7.61
CA HIS A 57 -18.42 11.64 6.90
C HIS A 57 -16.89 11.52 6.90
N TYR A 58 -16.36 10.40 7.37
CA TYR A 58 -14.95 10.13 7.29
C TYR A 58 -14.57 9.82 5.85
N VAL A 59 -13.50 10.45 5.37
CA VAL A 59 -12.94 10.18 4.07
C VAL A 59 -11.43 10.07 4.30
N PRO A 60 -10.84 8.87 4.20
CA PRO A 60 -9.42 8.73 4.46
C PRO A 60 -8.61 9.50 3.43
N ASP A 61 -7.51 10.07 3.90
CA ASP A 61 -6.53 10.71 3.04
C ASP A 61 -5.32 9.78 2.92
N TRP A 62 -5.23 9.01 1.84
CA TRP A 62 -4.11 8.11 1.61
C TRP A 62 -2.90 8.80 0.99
N ARG A 63 -2.95 10.13 0.79
CA ARG A 63 -1.83 10.82 0.17
C ARG A 63 -0.59 10.72 1.05
N ILE A 64 0.52 10.44 0.39
CA ILE A 64 1.87 10.50 0.93
C ILE A 64 2.72 11.46 0.10
N ALA A 65 3.80 11.97 0.71
CA ALA A 65 4.79 12.72 -0.02
C ALA A 65 5.45 11.79 -1.07
N PRO A 66 5.72 12.25 -2.30
CA PRO A 66 6.34 11.43 -3.34
C PRO A 66 7.65 10.74 -2.92
N ALA A 67 8.41 11.37 -2.02
CA ALA A 67 9.67 10.82 -1.50
C ALA A 67 9.50 9.55 -0.64
N VAL A 68 8.28 9.22 -0.19
CA VAL A 68 8.00 8.01 0.62
C VAL A 68 7.96 6.76 -0.25
N LEU A 69 7.49 6.86 -1.49
CA LEU A 69 7.58 5.76 -2.47
C LEU A 69 8.86 5.90 -3.27
N GLN A 70 9.98 5.45 -2.72
CA GLN A 70 11.18 5.29 -3.54
C GLN A 70 10.94 4.13 -4.52
N THR A 71 10.83 4.46 -5.80
CA THR A 71 10.62 3.51 -6.89
C THR A 71 11.92 2.77 -7.19
N THR A 72 12.40 1.97 -6.24
CA THR A 72 13.50 1.05 -6.53
C THR A 72 12.88 -0.19 -7.18
N VAL A 73 12.69 -0.14 -8.48
CA VAL A 73 12.38 -1.33 -9.29
C VAL A 73 13.63 -2.21 -9.27
N VAL A 74 13.71 -3.13 -8.31
CA VAL A 74 14.71 -4.20 -8.36
C VAL A 74 14.16 -5.29 -9.26
N ALA A 75 14.32 -5.08 -10.57
CA ALA A 75 14.30 -6.21 -11.50
C ALA A 75 15.63 -6.97 -11.29
N LYS A 76 15.54 -8.19 -10.77
CA LYS A 76 16.58 -9.20 -10.91
C LYS A 76 16.00 -10.38 -11.67
#